data_AF-A0A962I711-F1
#
_entry.id   AF-A0A962I711-F1
#
_cell.length_a   1.000
_cell.length_b   1.000
_cell.length_c   1.000
_cell.angle_alpha   90.00
_cell.angle_beta   90.00
_cell.angle_gamma   90.00
#
_symmetry.space_group_name_H-M   'P 1'
#
loop_
_entity.id
_entity.type
_entity.pdbx_description
1 polymer ?
#
loop_
_entity_poly.entity_id
_entity_poly.type
_entity_poly.pdbx_seq_one_letter_code
_entity_poly.pdbx_strand_id
1 'polypeptide(L)'
;MSRLFEPNDYFVDAQGNRYALSAMRWDERHRRSRRVLPERASCWDYAALIDVMSPGSGPAAVRFRGMTALSWLMQLQNAGSPDLPAASSWVQAQVELWRAYCDKRPRVPDAYFGVELSAPRMVSLLAAAVRATGLKRAGVAQWRRTVLGLAAKGIKAEELAFSGLLEGLEQYDDEQVLAVDRVLELIDVDNLQPRLVAESAHGYLSRSGWKECCERIAPPYLRALGTRRRAQNRVAIRRALIRYRHRTFGWRLIREAWLPDLVSAERHLWYVADERGRYVHDAKSAPYTSLAEAMAAAEDAMRKHFRAWYRAHPVEHWSAYVAGGGEQYRELLVQLDDWPSDYRARHFRTRNVLAHVRTSVRESCDGQRLLYLDEVQSDWHADLVAQARGEWPKNGRPVHAAPFAKEWPLLVLKLMLWRAQAMGVDALAWSTFEMQKRIWGPNRVPEALYKRTLPEAAKSLSKALGLELREIPIPFHAWRYGIKSSARGWLVIDLLGNPVTRPFAGRQQAERFAELIAEKIERKVPALMLAGLPRIRQIPFYGVGRLVDWTRPG
;
A
#
# COMPACT_ATOMS: atom_id res chain seq x y z
N MET A 1 -3.63 -12.58 -22.73
CA MET A 1 -3.73 -11.67 -21.54
C MET A 1 -3.71 -10.18 -21.93
N SER A 2 -3.58 -9.85 -23.22
CA SER A 2 -3.73 -8.55 -23.88
C SER A 2 -5.11 -8.33 -24.53
N ARG A 3 -6.12 -9.17 -24.23
CA ARG A 3 -7.51 -9.01 -24.72
C ARG A 3 -8.40 -8.23 -23.73
N LEU A 4 -7.82 -7.32 -22.96
CA LEU A 4 -8.61 -6.35 -22.22
C LEU A 4 -8.50 -5.06 -23.03
N PHE A 5 -9.66 -4.60 -23.54
CA PHE A 5 -9.90 -3.36 -24.28
C PHE A 5 -9.66 -3.42 -25.80
N GLU A 6 -10.59 -4.04 -26.52
CA GLU A 6 -10.96 -3.43 -27.80
C GLU A 6 -11.96 -2.29 -27.51
N PRO A 7 -11.75 -1.08 -28.06
CA PRO A 7 -12.70 0.05 -28.01
C PRO A 7 -14.08 -0.18 -28.66
N ASN A 8 -14.47 -1.41 -28.96
CA ASN A 8 -15.71 -1.73 -29.70
C ASN A 8 -16.88 -2.18 -28.80
N ASP A 9 -16.70 -2.26 -27.48
CA ASP A 9 -17.73 -2.64 -26.50
C ASP A 9 -18.14 -1.46 -25.61
N TYR A 10 -18.54 -0.32 -26.18
CA TYR A 10 -19.11 0.75 -25.38
C TYR A 10 -20.64 0.60 -25.30
N PHE A 11 -21.20 0.76 -24.11
CA PHE A 11 -22.61 1.11 -23.99
C PHE A 11 -22.76 2.60 -24.27
N VAL A 12 -23.69 2.95 -25.15
CA VAL A 12 -24.04 4.35 -25.44
C VAL A 12 -25.43 4.58 -24.86
N ASP A 13 -25.55 5.52 -23.92
CA ASP A 13 -26.85 5.88 -23.35
C ASP A 13 -27.66 6.77 -24.31
N ALA A 14 -28.93 7.01 -23.98
CA ALA A 14 -29.81 7.86 -24.79
C ALA A 14 -29.30 9.31 -24.97
N GLN A 15 -28.36 9.75 -24.13
CA GLN A 15 -27.73 11.07 -24.19
C GLN A 15 -26.42 11.08 -24.99
N GLY A 16 -26.03 9.92 -25.54
CA GLY A 16 -24.79 9.75 -26.30
C GLY A 16 -23.54 9.55 -25.44
N ASN A 17 -23.67 9.42 -24.11
CA ASN A 17 -22.52 9.13 -23.26
C ASN A 17 -22.08 7.68 -23.43
N ARG A 18 -20.77 7.49 -23.49
CA ARG A 18 -20.15 6.17 -23.66
C ARG A 18 -19.65 5.63 -22.33
N TYR A 19 -19.92 4.35 -22.10
CA TYR A 19 -19.51 3.60 -20.91
C TYR A 19 -18.79 2.32 -21.30
N ALA A 20 -17.77 1.97 -20.54
CA ALA A 20 -17.02 0.73 -20.65
C ALA A 20 -16.92 0.07 -19.27
N LEU A 21 -16.62 -1.23 -19.22
CA LEU A 21 -16.37 -1.96 -17.97
C LEU A 21 -14.90 -2.33 -17.83
N SER A 22 -14.42 -2.43 -16.59
CA SER A 22 -13.08 -2.92 -16.30
C SER A 22 -13.00 -3.79 -15.04
N ALA A 23 -12.36 -4.95 -15.19
CA ALA A 23 -12.03 -5.84 -14.10
C ALA A 23 -10.61 -5.60 -13.52
N MET A 24 -9.92 -4.51 -13.89
CA MET A 24 -8.52 -4.30 -13.50
C MET A 24 -8.32 -4.06 -11.99
N ARG A 25 -9.31 -3.47 -11.30
CA ARG A 25 -9.28 -3.31 -9.83
C ARG A 25 -10.00 -4.42 -9.09
N TRP A 26 -10.39 -5.49 -9.78
CA TRP A 26 -11.21 -6.54 -9.17
C TRP A 26 -10.60 -7.05 -7.85
N ASP A 27 -9.28 -7.31 -7.85
CA ASP A 27 -8.56 -7.77 -6.66
C ASP A 27 -8.62 -6.76 -5.51
N GLU A 28 -8.36 -5.49 -5.80
CA GLU A 28 -8.35 -4.44 -4.79
C GLU A 28 -9.74 -4.15 -4.24
N ARG A 29 -10.76 -4.12 -5.10
CA ARG A 29 -12.17 -3.97 -4.69
C ARG A 29 -12.63 -5.16 -3.87
N HIS A 30 -12.27 -6.38 -4.25
CA HIS A 30 -12.61 -7.57 -3.51
C HIS A 30 -12.00 -7.52 -2.09
N ARG A 31 -10.72 -7.14 -1.99
CA ARG A 31 -10.02 -6.97 -0.69
C ARG A 31 -10.59 -5.82 0.15
N ARG A 32 -10.79 -4.63 -0.43
CA ARG A 32 -11.32 -3.43 0.26
C ARG A 32 -12.78 -3.62 0.73
N SER A 33 -13.63 -4.22 -0.10
CA SER A 33 -15.05 -4.43 0.23
C SER A 33 -15.28 -5.55 1.25
N ARG A 34 -14.30 -6.45 1.43
CA ARG A 34 -14.42 -7.67 2.25
C ARG A 34 -15.61 -8.56 1.85
N ARG A 35 -16.12 -8.40 0.62
CA ARG A 35 -17.24 -9.17 0.11
C ARG A 35 -16.76 -10.61 -0.09
N VAL A 36 -17.43 -11.56 0.56
CA VAL A 36 -17.20 -13.00 0.32
C VAL A 36 -18.15 -13.42 -0.78
N LEU A 37 -17.61 -14.02 -1.84
CA LEU A 37 -18.42 -14.51 -2.94
C LEU A 37 -19.11 -15.84 -2.56
N PRO A 38 -20.41 -16.00 -2.86
CA PRO A 38 -21.13 -17.24 -2.56
C PRO A 38 -20.65 -18.40 -3.45
N GLU A 39 -20.97 -19.64 -3.07
CA GLU A 39 -20.51 -20.81 -3.82
C GLU A 39 -21.05 -20.87 -5.26
N ARG A 40 -22.23 -20.31 -5.47
CA ARG A 40 -22.86 -20.11 -6.78
C ARG A 40 -22.97 -18.61 -7.05
N ALA A 41 -21.83 -17.95 -7.26
CA ALA A 41 -21.78 -16.54 -7.61
C ALA A 41 -22.47 -16.28 -8.96
N SER A 42 -23.35 -15.29 -8.95
CA SER A 42 -24.04 -14.78 -10.14
C SER A 42 -23.20 -13.72 -10.86
N CYS A 43 -23.60 -13.33 -12.07
CA CYS A 43 -23.00 -12.18 -12.77
C CYS A 43 -23.08 -10.90 -11.91
N TRP A 44 -24.15 -10.72 -11.13
CA TRP A 44 -24.35 -9.53 -10.30
C TRP A 44 -23.40 -9.46 -9.09
N ASP A 45 -22.98 -10.61 -8.56
CA ASP A 45 -21.95 -10.67 -7.51
C ASP A 45 -20.60 -10.17 -8.04
N TYR A 46 -20.29 -10.49 -9.29
CA TYR A 46 -19.09 -10.02 -9.99
C TYR A 46 -19.21 -8.56 -10.44
N ALA A 47 -20.39 -8.12 -10.89
CA ALA A 47 -20.66 -6.73 -11.27
C ALA A 47 -20.44 -5.75 -10.10
N ALA A 48 -20.57 -6.21 -8.86
CA ALA A 48 -20.23 -5.43 -7.66
C ALA A 48 -18.72 -5.18 -7.49
N LEU A 49 -17.86 -5.86 -8.25
CA LEU A 49 -16.39 -5.76 -8.20
C LEU A 49 -15.77 -5.21 -9.50
N ILE A 50 -16.60 -4.91 -10.50
CA ILE A 50 -16.19 -4.42 -11.82
C ILE A 50 -16.46 -2.91 -11.88
N ASP A 51 -15.48 -2.17 -12.35
CA ASP A 51 -15.53 -0.71 -12.50
C ASP A 51 -16.26 -0.29 -13.76
N VAL A 52 -16.97 0.84 -13.68
CA VAL A 52 -17.44 1.58 -14.85
C VAL A 52 -16.40 2.64 -15.24
N MET A 53 -16.10 2.69 -16.52
CA MET A 53 -15.24 3.66 -17.16
C MET A 53 -16.01 4.47 -18.19
N SER A 54 -15.50 5.64 -18.53
CA SER A 54 -15.86 6.39 -19.73
C SER A 54 -14.63 6.59 -20.61
N PRO A 55 -14.80 6.90 -21.91
CA PRO A 55 -13.70 7.42 -22.71
C PRO A 55 -13.06 8.61 -22.00
N GLY A 56 -11.73 8.63 -21.98
CA GLY A 56 -10.93 9.75 -21.50
C GLY A 56 -10.08 10.31 -22.64
N SER A 57 -9.43 11.43 -22.38
CA SER A 57 -8.47 12.03 -23.31
C SER A 57 -7.04 11.66 -22.94
N GLY A 58 -6.10 11.81 -23.87
CA GLY A 58 -4.68 11.55 -23.63
C GLY A 58 -4.27 10.06 -23.62
N PRO A 59 -3.06 9.74 -23.15
CA PRO A 59 -2.47 8.40 -23.22
C PRO A 59 -3.19 7.36 -22.36
N ALA A 60 -4.14 7.79 -21.53
CA ALA A 60 -4.93 6.90 -20.72
C ALA A 60 -6.15 6.31 -21.44
N ALA A 61 -6.68 6.99 -22.49
CA ALA A 61 -7.87 6.65 -23.30
C ALA A 61 -9.18 6.34 -22.54
N VAL A 62 -9.15 6.12 -21.23
CA VAL A 62 -10.28 5.80 -20.36
C VAL A 62 -10.16 6.50 -19.01
N ARG A 63 -11.30 6.81 -18.39
CA ARG A 63 -11.43 7.41 -17.06
C ARG A 63 -12.31 6.54 -16.18
N PHE A 64 -11.86 6.25 -14.96
CA PHE A 64 -12.69 5.56 -13.97
C PHE A 64 -13.77 6.50 -13.42
N ARG A 65 -15.02 6.05 -13.38
CA ARG A 65 -16.16 6.83 -12.84
C ARG A 65 -16.28 6.73 -11.30
N GLY A 66 -15.39 5.98 -10.65
CA GLY A 66 -15.42 5.74 -9.20
C GLY A 66 -16.52 4.81 -8.71
N MET A 67 -17.35 4.26 -9.61
CA MET A 67 -18.48 3.39 -9.29
C MET A 67 -18.36 2.02 -9.94
N THR A 68 -19.06 1.03 -9.38
CA THR A 68 -19.11 -0.32 -9.91
C THR A 68 -20.26 -0.48 -10.90
N ALA A 69 -20.20 -1.50 -11.76
CA ALA A 69 -21.27 -1.79 -12.71
C ALA A 69 -22.62 -1.97 -12.00
N LEU A 70 -22.62 -2.67 -10.86
CA LEU A 70 -23.84 -2.81 -10.04
C LEU A 70 -24.33 -1.47 -9.49
N SER A 71 -23.43 -0.63 -8.97
CA SER A 71 -23.80 0.69 -8.45
C SER A 71 -24.35 1.61 -9.53
N TRP A 72 -23.82 1.53 -10.75
CA TRP A 72 -24.29 2.31 -11.89
C TRP A 72 -25.70 1.88 -12.32
N LEU A 73 -25.97 0.57 -12.42
CA LEU A 73 -27.30 0.07 -12.70
C LEU A 73 -28.33 0.48 -11.63
N MET A 74 -27.94 0.46 -10.35
CA MET A 74 -28.79 0.96 -9.26
C MET A 74 -29.09 2.47 -9.39
N GLN A 75 -28.14 3.27 -9.88
CA GLN A 75 -28.38 4.69 -10.17
C GLN A 75 -29.38 4.88 -11.32
N LEU A 76 -29.24 4.12 -12.42
CA LEU A 76 -30.19 4.14 -13.53
C LEU A 76 -31.60 3.73 -13.08
N GLN A 77 -31.69 2.71 -12.23
CA GLN A 77 -32.94 2.25 -11.65
C GLN A 77 -33.60 3.32 -10.78
N ASN A 78 -32.84 3.95 -9.88
CA ASN A 78 -33.36 5.01 -9.01
C ASN A 78 -33.78 6.25 -9.81
N ALA A 79 -33.14 6.52 -10.94
CA ALA A 79 -33.48 7.62 -11.84
C ALA A 79 -34.65 7.30 -12.79
N GLY A 80 -35.14 6.06 -12.82
CA GLY A 80 -36.16 5.64 -13.79
C GLY A 80 -35.69 5.75 -15.24
N SER A 81 -34.39 5.55 -15.50
CA SER A 81 -33.83 5.73 -16.84
C SER A 81 -34.35 4.68 -17.83
N PRO A 82 -34.72 5.07 -19.07
CA PRO A 82 -35.11 4.13 -20.13
C PRO A 82 -33.97 3.21 -20.56
N ASP A 83 -32.71 3.57 -20.26
CA ASP A 83 -31.52 2.81 -20.64
C ASP A 83 -31.31 1.57 -19.75
N LEU A 84 -32.00 1.45 -18.61
CA LEU A 84 -31.78 0.40 -17.62
C LEU A 84 -31.85 -1.03 -18.20
N PRO A 85 -32.86 -1.41 -19.02
CA PRO A 85 -32.93 -2.78 -19.55
C PRO A 85 -31.75 -3.10 -20.47
N ALA A 86 -31.43 -2.18 -21.39
CA ALA A 86 -30.33 -2.36 -22.34
C ALA A 86 -28.97 -2.38 -21.62
N ALA A 87 -28.76 -1.48 -20.66
CA ALA A 87 -27.55 -1.44 -19.85
C ALA A 87 -27.39 -2.71 -19.01
N SER A 88 -28.48 -3.23 -18.43
CA SER A 88 -28.45 -4.46 -17.63
C SER A 88 -28.07 -5.68 -18.47
N SER A 89 -28.68 -5.85 -19.65
CA SER A 89 -28.34 -6.92 -20.59
C SER A 89 -26.89 -6.82 -21.07
N TRP A 90 -26.43 -5.61 -21.38
CA TRP A 90 -25.05 -5.37 -21.80
C TRP A 90 -24.04 -5.69 -20.68
N VAL A 91 -24.28 -5.22 -19.45
CA VAL A 91 -23.43 -5.55 -18.28
C VAL A 91 -23.40 -7.07 -18.08
N GLN A 92 -24.54 -7.74 -18.12
CA GLN A 92 -24.59 -9.19 -17.97
C GLN A 92 -23.71 -9.90 -19.01
N ALA A 93 -23.87 -9.56 -20.29
CA ALA A 93 -23.08 -10.15 -21.37
C ALA A 93 -21.57 -9.94 -21.16
N GLN A 94 -21.16 -8.72 -20.80
CA GLN A 94 -19.76 -8.38 -20.58
C GLN A 94 -19.17 -9.11 -19.36
N VAL A 95 -19.91 -9.21 -18.27
CA VAL A 95 -19.47 -9.95 -17.07
C VAL A 95 -19.36 -11.45 -17.36
N GLU A 96 -20.26 -12.01 -18.17
CA GLU A 96 -20.24 -13.42 -18.56
C GLU A 96 -18.98 -13.77 -19.37
N LEU A 97 -18.47 -12.87 -20.21
CA LEU A 97 -17.18 -13.04 -20.89
C LEU A 97 -16.01 -13.20 -19.91
N TRP A 98 -16.10 -12.59 -18.73
CA TRP A 98 -15.08 -12.68 -17.68
C TRP A 98 -15.35 -13.78 -16.66
N ARG A 99 -16.44 -14.53 -16.76
CA ARG A 99 -16.83 -15.56 -15.79
C ARG A 99 -15.72 -16.59 -15.57
N ALA A 100 -15.15 -17.12 -16.65
CA ALA A 100 -14.04 -18.08 -16.59
C ALA A 100 -12.76 -17.51 -15.94
N TYR A 101 -12.60 -16.19 -15.95
CA TYR A 101 -11.51 -15.49 -15.27
C TYR A 101 -11.82 -15.25 -13.80
N CYS A 102 -13.03 -14.79 -13.48
CA CYS A 102 -13.48 -14.52 -12.12
C CYS A 102 -13.59 -15.79 -11.27
N ASP A 103 -14.09 -16.89 -11.84
CA ASP A 103 -14.28 -18.17 -11.12
C ASP A 103 -12.97 -18.81 -10.65
N LYS A 104 -11.84 -18.48 -11.29
CA LYS A 104 -10.51 -18.99 -10.89
C LYS A 104 -9.91 -18.26 -9.69
N ARG A 105 -10.50 -17.13 -9.29
CA ARG A 105 -9.96 -16.29 -8.21
C ARG A 105 -10.48 -16.74 -6.84
N PRO A 106 -9.75 -16.45 -5.75
CA PRO A 106 -10.21 -16.77 -4.41
C PRO A 106 -11.57 -16.11 -4.13
N ARG A 107 -12.52 -16.88 -3.60
CA ARG A 107 -13.86 -16.39 -3.19
C ARG A 107 -13.84 -15.58 -1.90
N VAL A 108 -12.88 -15.87 -1.04
CA VAL A 108 -12.63 -15.12 0.19
C VAL A 108 -11.49 -14.15 -0.11
N PRO A 109 -11.69 -12.84 0.14
CA PRO A 109 -10.64 -11.86 -0.12
C PRO A 109 -9.47 -12.06 0.83
N ASP A 110 -8.28 -11.74 0.32
CA ASP A 110 -7.09 -11.68 1.15
C ASP A 110 -7.24 -10.60 2.25
N ALA A 111 -6.59 -10.83 3.39
CA ALA A 111 -6.49 -9.89 4.48
C ALA A 111 -5.71 -8.63 4.12
N TYR A 112 -4.74 -8.71 3.20
CA TYR A 112 -3.86 -7.59 2.85
C TYR A 112 -4.48 -6.66 1.81
N PHE A 113 -4.55 -5.37 2.09
CA PHE A 113 -5.12 -4.37 1.19
C PHE A 113 -4.50 -2.99 1.42
N GLY A 114 -4.46 -2.16 0.37
CA GLY A 114 -4.04 -0.77 0.51
C GLY A 114 -5.16 0.08 1.15
N VAL A 115 -4.84 0.71 2.29
CA VAL A 115 -5.68 1.73 2.93
C VAL A 115 -5.19 3.11 2.49
N GLU A 116 -6.07 3.90 1.91
CA GLU A 116 -5.81 5.31 1.66
C GLU A 116 -5.68 6.05 2.99
N LEU A 117 -4.50 6.61 3.24
CA LEU A 117 -4.23 7.43 4.42
C LEU A 117 -4.62 8.88 4.17
N SER A 118 -4.37 9.35 2.95
CA SER A 118 -4.63 10.72 2.54
C SER A 118 -4.44 10.92 1.04
N ALA A 119 -5.23 11.82 0.46
CA ALA A 119 -5.05 12.34 -0.89
C ALA A 119 -4.90 13.87 -0.83
N PRO A 120 -3.71 14.43 -1.10
CA PRO A 120 -3.57 15.87 -1.21
C PRO A 120 -4.29 16.39 -2.46
N ARG A 121 -4.80 17.61 -2.40
CA ARG A 121 -5.38 18.27 -3.57
C ARG A 121 -4.26 18.55 -4.57
N MET A 122 -4.23 17.84 -5.68
CA MET A 122 -3.30 18.13 -6.76
C MET A 122 -3.88 19.13 -7.75
N VAL A 123 -3.02 19.97 -8.34
CA VAL A 123 -3.41 20.96 -9.34
C VAL A 123 -2.50 20.92 -10.56
N SER A 124 -3.09 21.12 -11.73
CA SER A 124 -2.36 21.30 -12.98
C SER A 124 -1.99 22.78 -13.15
N LEU A 125 -0.72 23.05 -13.42
CA LEU A 125 -0.23 24.39 -13.76
C LEU A 125 -0.63 24.77 -15.19
N LEU A 126 -0.85 23.78 -16.06
CA LEU A 126 -1.36 24.00 -17.42
C LEU A 126 -2.70 24.76 -17.41
N ALA A 127 -3.65 24.37 -16.56
CA ALA A 127 -4.94 25.06 -16.45
C ALA A 127 -4.79 26.54 -16.04
N ALA A 128 -3.82 26.86 -15.18
CA ALA A 128 -3.51 28.24 -14.82
C ALA A 128 -2.81 28.98 -15.97
N ALA A 129 -1.90 28.32 -16.69
CA ALA A 129 -1.19 28.88 -17.83
C ALA A 129 -2.12 29.17 -19.02
N VAL A 130 -3.10 28.31 -19.30
CA VAL A 130 -4.13 28.54 -20.32
C VAL A 130 -4.94 29.79 -19.99
N ARG A 131 -5.40 29.94 -18.74
CA ARG A 131 -6.10 31.17 -18.30
C ARG A 131 -5.24 32.41 -18.43
N ALA A 132 -3.94 32.30 -18.14
CA ALA A 132 -3.00 33.41 -18.23
C ALA A 132 -2.68 33.85 -19.67
N THR A 133 -3.11 33.11 -20.70
CA THR A 133 -2.97 33.55 -22.10
C THR A 133 -3.85 34.75 -22.43
N GLY A 134 -4.92 34.99 -21.67
CA GLY A 134 -5.90 36.06 -21.93
C GLY A 134 -6.85 35.78 -23.10
N LEU A 135 -6.71 34.66 -23.80
CA LEU A 135 -7.60 34.26 -24.87
C LEU A 135 -8.96 33.85 -24.29
N LYS A 136 -10.03 34.57 -24.66
CA LYS A 136 -11.41 34.23 -24.26
C LYS A 136 -12.05 33.21 -25.20
N ARG A 137 -11.84 33.40 -26.51
CA ARG A 137 -12.31 32.55 -27.60
C ARG A 137 -11.26 32.56 -28.70
N ALA A 138 -11.00 31.40 -29.31
CA ALA A 138 -10.07 31.27 -30.42
C ALA A 138 -10.41 30.03 -31.25
N GLY A 139 -9.97 30.01 -32.51
CA GLY A 139 -10.04 28.81 -33.34
C GLY A 139 -9.16 27.69 -32.77
N VAL A 140 -9.53 26.43 -33.00
CA VAL A 140 -8.80 25.24 -32.51
C VAL A 140 -7.34 25.27 -32.95
N ALA A 141 -7.04 25.67 -34.20
CA ALA A 141 -5.66 25.80 -34.68
C ALA A 141 -4.85 26.85 -33.91
N GLN A 142 -5.48 27.93 -33.44
CA GLN A 142 -4.83 28.92 -32.58
C GLN A 142 -4.64 28.39 -31.17
N TRP A 143 -5.61 27.67 -30.61
CA TRP A 143 -5.48 27.01 -29.31
C TRP A 143 -4.34 25.99 -29.31
N ARG A 144 -4.27 25.10 -30.30
CA ARG A 144 -3.22 24.08 -30.43
C ARG A 144 -1.82 24.71 -30.45
N ARG A 145 -1.61 25.75 -31.29
CA ARG A 145 -0.36 26.53 -31.33
C ARG A 145 -0.03 27.18 -29.98
N THR A 146 -1.03 27.77 -29.33
CA THR A 146 -0.84 28.45 -28.03
C THR A 146 -0.44 27.47 -26.94
N VAL A 147 -1.13 26.32 -26.86
CA VAL A 147 -0.89 25.26 -25.88
C VAL A 147 0.51 24.65 -26.05
N LEU A 148 0.90 24.33 -27.28
CA LEU A 148 2.26 23.85 -27.58
C LEU A 148 3.33 24.89 -27.18
N GLY A 149 3.04 26.18 -27.39
CA GLY A 149 3.90 27.29 -26.96
C GLY A 149 4.03 27.44 -25.44
N LEU A 150 3.15 26.86 -24.62
CA LEU A 150 3.25 26.91 -23.16
C LEU A 150 4.43 26.10 -22.62
N ALA A 151 4.94 25.12 -23.37
CA ALA A 151 6.15 24.39 -23.01
C ALA A 151 7.36 25.33 -22.87
N ALA A 152 7.48 26.32 -23.77
CA ALA A 152 8.52 27.35 -23.70
C ALA A 152 8.34 28.30 -22.50
N LYS A 153 7.13 28.38 -21.93
CA LYS A 153 6.81 29.19 -20.74
C LYS A 153 6.95 28.41 -19.43
N GLY A 154 7.55 27.22 -19.46
CA GLY A 154 7.89 26.43 -18.28
C GLY A 154 6.88 25.34 -17.90
N ILE A 155 5.81 25.14 -18.68
CA ILE A 155 4.95 23.95 -18.53
C ILE A 155 5.73 22.72 -19.00
N LYS A 156 5.64 21.64 -18.24
CA LYS A 156 6.37 20.40 -18.56
C LYS A 156 5.71 19.71 -19.75
N ALA A 157 6.54 19.17 -20.64
CA ALA A 157 6.07 18.40 -21.79
C ALA A 157 5.23 17.18 -21.37
N GLU A 158 5.62 16.51 -20.28
CA GLU A 158 4.82 15.42 -19.71
C GLU A 158 3.45 15.91 -19.21
N GLU A 159 3.36 17.08 -18.58
CA GLU A 159 2.06 17.62 -18.13
C GLU A 159 1.12 17.86 -19.32
N LEU A 160 1.65 18.42 -20.42
CA LEU A 160 0.88 18.60 -21.65
C LEU A 160 0.43 17.25 -22.23
N ALA A 161 1.35 16.29 -22.36
CA ALA A 161 1.06 14.97 -22.92
C ALA A 161 0.04 14.18 -22.08
N PHE A 162 0.10 14.27 -20.75
CA PHE A 162 -0.81 13.53 -19.87
C PHE A 162 -2.10 14.30 -19.55
N SER A 163 -2.24 15.57 -19.96
CA SER A 163 -3.45 16.36 -19.74
C SER A 163 -4.64 15.98 -20.63
N GLY A 164 -4.39 15.25 -21.72
CA GLY A 164 -5.41 14.96 -22.72
C GLY A 164 -5.89 16.17 -23.53
N LEU A 165 -5.32 17.36 -23.29
CA LEU A 165 -5.76 18.61 -23.92
C LEU A 165 -5.52 18.61 -25.43
N LEU A 166 -4.37 18.12 -25.88
CA LEU A 166 -4.03 18.12 -27.30
C LEU A 166 -4.91 17.15 -28.07
N GLU A 167 -5.09 15.93 -27.56
CA GLU A 167 -5.96 14.91 -28.13
C GLU A 167 -7.43 15.36 -28.11
N GLY A 168 -7.86 16.06 -27.05
CA GLY A 168 -9.20 16.66 -26.99
C GLY A 168 -9.43 17.73 -28.05
N LEU A 169 -8.40 18.53 -28.37
CA LEU A 169 -8.45 19.54 -29.43
C LEU A 169 -8.40 18.93 -30.84
N GLU A 170 -7.92 17.69 -31.01
CA GLU A 170 -7.92 16.99 -32.31
C GLU A 170 -9.31 16.49 -32.72
N GLN A 171 -10.26 16.42 -31.77
CA GLN A 171 -11.65 16.01 -32.04
C GLN A 171 -12.50 17.12 -32.70
N TYR A 172 -11.95 18.32 -32.83
CA TYR A 172 -12.63 19.49 -33.38
C TYR A 172 -11.96 19.95 -34.67
N ASP A 173 -12.74 20.52 -35.56
CA ASP A 173 -12.22 21.14 -36.78
C ASP A 173 -11.37 22.37 -36.44
N ASP A 174 -10.30 22.59 -37.19
CA ASP A 174 -9.31 23.63 -36.93
C ASP A 174 -9.90 25.06 -36.91
N GLU A 175 -10.97 25.29 -37.69
CA GLU A 175 -11.70 26.56 -37.78
C GLU A 175 -12.74 26.76 -36.66
N GLN A 176 -13.10 25.68 -35.96
CA GLN A 176 -14.11 25.74 -34.91
C GLN A 176 -13.63 26.64 -33.77
N VAL A 177 -14.48 27.58 -33.35
CA VAL A 177 -14.15 28.54 -32.29
C VAL A 177 -14.56 27.98 -30.93
N LEU A 178 -13.58 27.74 -30.07
CA LEU A 178 -13.80 27.28 -28.70
C LEU A 178 -13.57 28.43 -27.70
N ALA A 179 -14.46 28.51 -26.70
CA ALA A 179 -14.26 29.35 -25.53
C ALA A 179 -13.22 28.72 -24.59
N VAL A 180 -12.54 29.56 -23.82
CA VAL A 180 -11.51 29.09 -22.87
C VAL A 180 -12.05 28.08 -21.85
N ASP A 181 -13.29 28.25 -21.39
CA ASP A 181 -13.91 27.32 -20.44
C ASP A 181 -14.03 25.91 -21.05
N ARG A 182 -14.41 25.83 -22.33
CA ARG A 182 -14.47 24.56 -23.04
C ARG A 182 -13.08 23.93 -23.21
N VAL A 183 -12.05 24.73 -23.45
CA VAL A 183 -10.66 24.24 -23.54
C VAL A 183 -10.16 23.75 -22.18
N LEU A 184 -10.54 24.41 -21.08
CA LEU A 184 -10.21 23.98 -19.73
C LEU A 184 -10.91 22.67 -19.33
N GLU A 185 -12.15 22.45 -19.81
CA GLU A 185 -12.87 21.18 -19.62
C GLU A 185 -12.21 19.99 -20.32
N LEU A 186 -11.40 20.22 -21.37
CA LEU A 186 -10.66 19.16 -22.05
C LEU A 186 -9.43 18.67 -21.26
N ILE A 187 -9.01 19.41 -20.22
CA ILE A 187 -7.90 18.98 -19.36
C ILE A 187 -8.40 17.90 -18.40
N ASP A 188 -7.96 16.66 -18.63
CA ASP A 188 -8.25 15.50 -17.80
C ASP A 188 -6.96 14.98 -17.15
N VAL A 189 -6.87 15.14 -15.83
CA VAL A 189 -5.71 14.73 -15.01
C VAL A 189 -6.12 13.79 -13.87
N ASP A 190 -7.34 13.24 -13.92
CA ASP A 190 -7.86 12.40 -12.85
C ASP A 190 -7.02 11.13 -12.66
N ASN A 191 -6.54 10.56 -13.76
CA ASN A 191 -5.71 9.35 -13.74
C ASN A 191 -4.32 9.59 -13.12
N LEU A 192 -3.91 10.85 -12.94
CA LEU A 192 -2.62 11.23 -12.34
C LEU A 192 -2.69 11.48 -10.83
N GLN A 193 -3.88 11.40 -10.21
CA GLN A 193 -4.07 11.73 -8.79
C GLN A 193 -3.32 10.75 -7.88
N PRO A 194 -2.23 11.17 -7.21
CA PRO A 194 -1.48 10.35 -6.28
C PRO A 194 -2.19 10.27 -4.94
N ARG A 195 -2.34 9.05 -4.45
CA ARG A 195 -2.89 8.75 -3.12
C ARG A 195 -1.78 8.20 -2.23
N LEU A 196 -1.68 8.69 -1.00
CA LEU A 196 -0.81 8.08 0.00
C LEU A 196 -1.54 6.89 0.62
N VAL A 197 -0.98 5.71 0.42
CA VAL A 197 -1.56 4.43 0.80
C VAL A 197 -0.60 3.69 1.70
N ALA A 198 -1.10 2.96 2.69
CA ALA A 198 -0.30 1.97 3.41
C ALA A 198 -0.94 0.59 3.23
N GLU A 199 -0.11 -0.41 2.91
CA GLU A 199 -0.59 -1.79 2.96
C GLU A 199 -0.98 -2.11 4.40
N SER A 200 -2.20 -2.58 4.56
CA SER A 200 -2.78 -2.91 5.85
C SER A 200 -3.33 -4.32 5.80
N ALA A 201 -3.32 -4.98 6.95
CA ALA A 201 -3.94 -6.28 7.08
C ALA A 201 -5.25 -6.15 7.86
N HIS A 202 -6.30 -6.79 7.35
CA HIS A 202 -7.49 -7.14 8.10
C HIS A 202 -7.16 -8.30 9.02
N GLY A 203 -6.78 -7.96 10.24
CA GLY A 203 -6.48 -8.92 11.27
C GLY A 203 -6.30 -8.24 12.59
N TYR A 204 -6.69 -8.96 13.64
CA TYR A 204 -6.26 -8.62 14.97
C TYR A 204 -4.79 -9.02 15.11
N LEU A 205 -3.89 -8.05 15.25
CA LEU A 205 -2.55 -8.29 15.74
C LEU A 205 -2.64 -8.30 17.27
N SER A 206 -2.43 -9.46 17.88
CA SER A 206 -2.25 -9.52 19.33
C SER A 206 -0.98 -8.77 19.69
N ARG A 207 -1.11 -7.47 20.04
CA ARG A 207 0.01 -6.70 20.63
C ARG A 207 0.46 -7.33 21.95
N SER A 208 -0.42 -8.11 22.57
CA SER A 208 -0.13 -8.93 23.73
C SER A 208 0.25 -10.35 23.29
N GLY A 209 1.44 -10.81 23.64
CA GLY A 209 1.86 -12.18 23.33
C GLY A 209 1.25 -13.24 24.24
N TRP A 210 1.63 -14.49 23.96
CA TRP A 210 1.41 -15.63 24.84
C TRP A 210 2.35 -15.56 26.06
N LYS A 211 1.83 -15.85 27.25
CA LYS A 211 2.62 -16.04 28.46
C LYS A 211 2.80 -17.54 28.67
N GLU A 212 4.06 -18.00 28.68
CA GLU A 212 4.35 -19.37 29.10
C GLU A 212 3.98 -19.55 30.57
N CYS A 213 3.32 -20.65 30.86
CA CYS A 213 2.93 -21.06 32.20
C CYS A 213 3.05 -22.59 32.32
N CYS A 214 2.89 -23.10 33.53
CA CYS A 214 2.88 -24.54 33.78
C CYS A 214 1.80 -24.82 34.83
N GLU A 215 0.54 -24.78 34.39
CA GLU A 215 -0.62 -25.01 35.27
C GLU A 215 -1.16 -26.42 35.04
N ARG A 216 -1.35 -27.18 36.12
CA ARG A 216 -2.00 -28.49 36.06
C ARG A 216 -3.49 -28.30 35.78
N ILE A 217 -4.02 -29.08 34.85
CA ILE A 217 -5.46 -29.14 34.60
C ILE A 217 -6.08 -30.05 35.65
N ALA A 218 -7.09 -29.54 36.36
CA ALA A 218 -7.79 -30.34 37.36
C ALA A 218 -8.45 -31.57 36.71
N PRO A 219 -8.43 -32.75 37.36
CA PRO A 219 -9.00 -34.00 36.83
C PRO A 219 -10.45 -33.94 36.31
N PRO A 220 -11.36 -33.11 36.85
CA PRO A 220 -12.70 -32.94 36.30
C PRO A 220 -12.72 -32.36 34.88
N TYR A 221 -11.79 -31.44 34.57
CA TYR A 221 -11.68 -30.81 33.24
C TYR A 221 -11.13 -31.77 32.17
N LEU A 222 -10.32 -32.76 32.58
CA LEU A 222 -9.84 -33.86 31.72
C LEU A 222 -10.98 -34.77 31.22
N ARG A 223 -12.09 -34.88 31.98
CA ARG A 223 -13.25 -35.68 31.58
C ARG A 223 -14.14 -34.96 30.56
N ALA A 224 -14.22 -33.62 30.64
CA ALA A 224 -14.90 -32.78 29.66
C ALA A 224 -14.12 -32.63 28.33
N LEU A 225 -12.84 -33.01 28.32
CA LEU A 225 -11.87 -32.96 27.22
C LEU A 225 -12.13 -33.97 26.09
N GLY A 226 -13.30 -34.63 26.07
CA GLY A 226 -13.69 -35.50 24.96
C GLY A 226 -12.79 -36.73 24.75
N THR A 227 -11.95 -37.09 25.72
CA THR A 227 -11.16 -38.33 25.69
C THR A 227 -12.06 -39.55 25.92
N ARG A 228 -13.01 -39.78 25.01
CA ARG A 228 -13.85 -40.98 24.93
C ARG A 228 -13.08 -42.22 24.42
N ARG A 229 -11.75 -42.22 24.47
CA ARG A 229 -10.99 -43.48 24.39
C ARG A 229 -10.83 -43.97 25.81
N ARG A 230 -11.71 -44.91 26.20
CA ARG A 230 -11.54 -45.75 27.40
C ARG A 230 -10.06 -46.07 27.55
N ALA A 231 -9.51 -45.77 28.72
CA ALA A 231 -8.22 -46.29 29.14
C ALA A 231 -8.35 -47.82 29.20
N GLN A 232 -8.17 -48.49 28.08
CA GLN A 232 -8.21 -49.94 27.97
C GLN A 232 -6.84 -50.56 28.27
N ASN A 233 -5.78 -49.75 28.30
CA ASN A 233 -4.44 -50.16 28.72
C ASN A 233 -4.02 -49.43 29.99
N ARG A 234 -3.83 -50.19 31.08
CA ARG A 234 -3.43 -49.75 32.44
C ARG A 234 -2.03 -49.11 32.52
N VAL A 235 -1.35 -48.85 31.40
CA VAL A 235 0.08 -48.45 31.34
C VAL A 235 0.29 -47.01 30.83
N ALA A 236 -0.72 -46.38 30.21
CA ALA A 236 -0.55 -45.05 29.62
C ALA A 236 -0.70 -43.91 30.65
N ILE A 237 0.40 -43.24 31.00
CA ILE A 237 0.39 -42.02 31.82
C ILE A 237 0.04 -40.83 30.90
N ARG A 238 -1.10 -40.19 31.14
CA ARG A 238 -1.49 -38.93 30.48
C ARG A 238 -1.28 -37.75 31.40
N ARG A 239 -0.50 -36.76 30.97
CA ARG A 239 -0.28 -35.51 31.73
C ARG A 239 -0.69 -34.34 30.86
N ALA A 240 -1.78 -33.66 31.22
CA ALA A 240 -2.23 -32.45 30.54
C ALA A 240 -1.87 -31.20 31.36
N LEU A 241 -1.19 -30.26 30.72
CA LEU A 241 -0.75 -29.00 31.32
C LEU A 241 -1.16 -27.84 30.43
N ILE A 242 -1.63 -26.74 31.02
CA ILE A 242 -1.69 -25.47 30.33
C ILE A 242 -0.26 -24.95 30.25
N ARG A 243 0.25 -24.81 29.02
CA ARG A 243 1.62 -24.35 28.75
C ARG A 243 1.68 -22.90 28.34
N TYR A 244 0.62 -22.37 27.75
CA TYR A 244 0.56 -20.95 27.40
C TYR A 244 -0.82 -20.39 27.67
N ARG A 245 -0.86 -19.16 28.17
CA ARG A 245 -2.08 -18.36 28.31
C ARG A 245 -1.92 -17.05 27.54
N HIS A 246 -2.91 -16.69 26.74
CA HIS A 246 -2.93 -15.41 26.05
C HIS A 246 -3.14 -14.29 27.08
N ARG A 247 -2.23 -13.30 27.11
CA ARG A 247 -2.18 -12.28 28.17
C ARG A 247 -3.46 -11.45 28.32
N THR A 248 -4.18 -11.23 27.22
CA THR A 248 -5.35 -10.34 27.20
C THR A 248 -6.68 -11.09 27.16
N PHE A 249 -6.72 -12.26 26.52
CA PHE A 249 -7.99 -12.93 26.20
C PHE A 249 -8.22 -14.20 27.00
N GLY A 250 -7.23 -14.67 27.77
CA GLY A 250 -7.41 -15.88 28.58
C GLY A 250 -7.53 -17.19 27.77
N TRP A 251 -7.24 -17.15 26.46
CA TRP A 251 -7.07 -18.33 25.62
C TRP A 251 -5.90 -19.16 26.11
N ARG A 252 -5.98 -20.48 25.92
CA ARG A 252 -5.07 -21.45 26.56
C ARG A 252 -4.56 -22.47 25.54
N LEU A 253 -3.24 -22.70 25.55
CA LEU A 253 -2.62 -23.82 24.86
C LEU A 253 -2.32 -24.92 25.87
N ILE A 254 -2.86 -26.10 25.60
CA ILE A 254 -2.80 -27.25 26.48
C ILE A 254 -1.92 -28.29 25.81
N ARG A 255 -0.90 -28.75 26.53
CA ARG A 255 -0.03 -29.86 26.11
C ARG A 255 -0.44 -31.11 26.86
N GLU A 256 -0.87 -32.13 26.13
CA GLU A 256 -1.01 -33.49 26.64
C GLU A 256 0.23 -34.30 26.25
N ALA A 257 0.93 -34.78 27.27
CA ALA A 257 1.94 -35.81 27.11
C ALA A 257 1.27 -37.17 27.15
N TRP A 258 1.52 -37.98 26.12
CA TRP A 258 1.06 -39.34 26.01
C TRP A 258 2.26 -40.28 25.86
N LEU A 259 2.38 -41.20 26.83
CA LEU A 259 3.28 -42.35 26.76
C LEU A 259 2.44 -43.58 26.36
N PRO A 260 2.68 -44.17 25.16
CA PRO A 260 1.99 -45.37 24.73
C PRO A 260 2.34 -46.59 25.61
N ASP A 261 3.61 -46.68 25.99
CA ASP A 261 4.24 -47.74 26.79
C ASP A 261 5.50 -47.16 27.48
N LEU A 262 6.28 -48.00 28.17
CA LEU A 262 7.47 -47.60 28.95
C LEU A 262 8.75 -47.40 28.10
N VAL A 263 8.72 -47.71 26.81
CA VAL A 263 9.91 -47.79 25.94
C VAL A 263 9.80 -46.88 24.72
N SER A 264 8.57 -46.53 24.32
CA SER A 264 8.23 -45.62 23.25
C SER A 264 8.48 -44.16 23.65
N ALA A 265 8.93 -43.36 22.68
CA ALA A 265 9.12 -41.93 22.87
C ALA A 265 7.80 -41.23 23.27
N GLU A 266 7.90 -40.30 24.23
CA GLU A 266 6.79 -39.46 24.68
C GLU A 266 6.24 -38.64 23.51
N ARG A 267 4.92 -38.72 23.27
CA ARG A 267 4.25 -37.92 22.26
C ARG A 267 3.60 -36.71 22.91
N HIS A 268 3.75 -35.56 22.27
CA HIS A 268 3.11 -34.32 22.72
C HIS A 268 2.00 -33.93 21.76
N LEU A 269 0.79 -33.89 22.29
CA LEU A 269 -0.39 -33.41 21.59
C LEU A 269 -0.76 -32.03 22.15
N TRP A 270 -1.15 -31.13 21.26
CA TRP A 270 -1.49 -29.76 21.58
C TRP A 270 -2.96 -29.49 21.29
N TYR A 271 -3.60 -28.79 22.22
CA TYR A 271 -4.99 -28.38 22.15
C TYR A 271 -5.10 -26.88 22.39
N VAL A 272 -6.06 -26.25 21.73
CA VAL A 272 -6.35 -24.82 21.86
C VAL A 272 -7.72 -24.66 22.49
N ALA A 273 -7.80 -23.91 23.59
CA ALA A 273 -9.05 -23.55 24.24
C ALA A 273 -9.28 -22.03 24.22
N ASP A 274 -10.54 -21.63 24.00
CA ASP A 274 -11.01 -20.24 23.99
C ASP A 274 -11.01 -19.63 25.41
N GLU A 275 -11.45 -18.37 25.53
CA GLU A 275 -11.54 -17.66 26.81
C GLU A 275 -12.45 -18.37 27.83
N ARG A 276 -13.47 -19.08 27.35
CA ARG A 276 -14.44 -19.85 28.16
C ARG A 276 -13.95 -21.28 28.44
N GLY A 277 -12.84 -21.71 27.84
CA GLY A 277 -12.27 -23.04 27.99
C GLY A 277 -12.88 -24.09 27.06
N ARG A 278 -13.58 -23.67 25.98
CA ARG A 278 -14.06 -24.56 24.92
C ARG A 278 -12.96 -24.75 23.89
N TYR A 279 -12.87 -25.97 23.35
CA TYR A 279 -11.88 -26.28 22.35
C TYR A 279 -12.23 -25.68 20.99
N VAL A 280 -11.21 -25.16 20.31
CA VAL A 280 -11.32 -24.56 18.99
C VAL A 280 -11.46 -25.62 17.88
N HIS A 281 -10.94 -26.82 18.12
CA HIS A 281 -11.07 -27.96 17.20
C HIS A 281 -12.36 -28.72 17.49
N ASP A 282 -12.98 -29.27 16.44
CA ASP A 282 -14.14 -30.13 16.57
C ASP A 282 -13.74 -31.45 17.26
N ALA A 283 -14.66 -32.11 17.96
CA ALA A 283 -14.42 -33.37 18.66
C ALA A 283 -13.95 -34.51 17.75
N LYS A 284 -14.09 -34.34 16.42
CA LYS A 284 -13.65 -35.27 15.37
C LYS A 284 -12.30 -34.92 14.75
N SER A 285 -11.77 -33.71 14.99
CA SER A 285 -10.50 -33.26 14.43
C SER A 285 -9.32 -33.80 15.24
N ALA A 286 -8.23 -34.18 14.55
CA ALA A 286 -7.02 -34.59 15.22
C ALA A 286 -6.40 -33.43 16.03
N PRO A 287 -5.84 -33.67 17.23
CA PRO A 287 -5.10 -32.66 17.97
C PRO A 287 -3.82 -32.26 17.24
N TYR A 288 -3.35 -31.04 17.52
CA TYR A 288 -2.17 -30.48 16.87
C TYR A 288 -0.90 -31.20 17.35
N THR A 289 0.05 -31.40 16.44
CA THR A 289 1.25 -32.20 16.73
C THR A 289 2.44 -31.34 17.16
N SER A 290 2.35 -30.03 16.95
CA SER A 290 3.38 -29.07 17.34
C SER A 290 2.78 -27.83 18.01
N LEU A 291 3.61 -27.16 18.83
CA LEU A 291 3.24 -25.88 19.44
C LEU A 291 2.97 -24.81 18.35
N ALA A 292 3.78 -24.78 17.29
CA ALA A 292 3.64 -23.81 16.21
C ALA A 292 2.29 -23.94 15.50
N GLU A 293 1.86 -25.18 15.23
CA GLU A 293 0.57 -25.50 14.64
C GLU A 293 -0.59 -25.08 15.57
N ALA A 294 -0.49 -25.39 16.87
CA ALA A 294 -1.50 -25.01 17.84
C ALA A 294 -1.58 -23.49 18.06
N MET A 295 -0.44 -22.79 18.07
CA MET A 295 -0.39 -21.33 18.15
C MET A 295 -1.03 -20.70 16.91
N ALA A 296 -0.68 -21.16 15.71
CA ALA A 296 -1.26 -20.67 14.47
C ALA A 296 -2.78 -20.90 14.42
N ALA A 297 -3.24 -22.08 14.86
CA ALA A 297 -4.66 -22.37 14.95
C ALA A 297 -5.39 -21.50 15.99
N ALA A 298 -4.76 -21.23 17.14
CA ALA A 298 -5.29 -20.34 18.15
C ALA A 298 -5.40 -18.89 17.64
N GLU A 299 -4.38 -18.41 16.93
CA GLU A 299 -4.39 -17.09 16.31
C GLU A 299 -5.45 -16.98 15.21
N ASP A 300 -5.61 -18.00 14.36
CA ASP A 300 -6.66 -18.04 13.35
C ASP A 300 -8.07 -18.07 13.97
N ALA A 301 -8.25 -18.78 15.08
CA ALA A 301 -9.54 -18.83 15.76
C ALA A 301 -9.83 -17.56 16.57
N MET A 302 -8.84 -16.97 17.25
CA MET A 302 -8.96 -15.64 17.86
C MET A 302 -9.30 -14.60 16.79
N ARG A 303 -8.64 -14.68 15.63
CA ARG A 303 -8.99 -13.90 14.45
C ARG A 303 -10.48 -14.11 14.18
N LYS A 304 -10.94 -15.29 13.80
CA LYS A 304 -12.37 -15.54 13.49
C LYS A 304 -13.33 -15.03 14.56
N HIS A 305 -13.02 -15.23 15.84
CA HIS A 305 -13.85 -14.84 16.98
C HIS A 305 -13.99 -13.31 17.12
N PHE A 306 -12.89 -12.55 17.02
CA PHE A 306 -12.89 -11.09 17.18
C PHE A 306 -13.12 -10.32 15.88
N ARG A 307 -13.70 -10.96 14.86
CA ARG A 307 -13.91 -10.39 13.52
C ARG A 307 -14.70 -9.09 13.49
N ALA A 308 -15.66 -8.94 14.39
CA ALA A 308 -16.46 -7.72 14.51
C ALA A 308 -15.67 -6.51 15.03
N TRP A 309 -14.54 -6.73 15.71
CA TRP A 309 -13.75 -5.68 16.39
C TRP A 309 -12.48 -5.29 15.62
N TYR A 310 -12.32 -5.80 14.40
CA TYR A 310 -11.13 -5.51 13.59
C TYR A 310 -11.05 -4.06 13.17
N ARG A 311 -9.92 -3.43 13.48
CA ARG A 311 -9.46 -2.23 12.78
C ARG A 311 -8.35 -2.62 11.81
N ALA A 312 -8.25 -1.90 10.70
CA ALA A 312 -7.13 -2.06 9.78
C ALA A 312 -5.85 -1.59 10.49
N HIS A 313 -4.78 -2.37 10.40
CA HIS A 313 -3.47 -1.98 10.92
C HIS A 313 -2.47 -1.98 9.77
N PRO A 314 -1.62 -0.93 9.66
CA PRO A 314 -0.58 -0.90 8.66
C PRO A 314 0.39 -2.05 8.91
N VAL A 315 0.80 -2.72 7.83
CA VAL A 315 1.77 -3.80 7.84
C VAL A 315 3.13 -3.20 7.53
N GLU A 316 4.13 -3.63 8.28
CA GLU A 316 5.53 -3.22 8.10
C GLU A 316 6.28 -4.43 7.55
N HIS A 317 6.63 -4.40 6.27
CA HIS A 317 7.38 -5.45 5.60
C HIS A 317 8.90 -5.33 5.85
N TRP A 318 9.38 -4.10 6.05
CA TRP A 318 10.80 -3.74 5.97
C TRP A 318 11.33 -2.99 7.20
N SER A 319 10.60 -3.02 8.32
CA SER A 319 11.03 -2.40 9.59
C SER A 319 12.39 -2.91 10.09
N ALA A 320 12.81 -4.11 9.66
CA ALA A 320 14.13 -4.68 9.95
C ALA A 320 15.30 -3.92 9.29
N TYR A 321 15.05 -3.19 8.20
CA TYR A 321 16.07 -2.60 7.33
C TYR A 321 16.16 -1.09 7.49
N VAL A 322 15.91 -0.60 8.71
CA VAL A 322 15.88 0.81 9.06
C VAL A 322 17.02 1.10 10.04
N ALA A 323 17.62 2.29 9.96
CA ALA A 323 18.54 2.73 11.00
C ALA A 323 17.76 2.91 12.31
N GLY A 324 18.14 2.26 13.40
CA GLY A 324 17.40 2.39 14.66
C GLY A 324 17.32 3.86 15.14
N GLY A 325 16.33 4.13 16.02
CA GLY A 325 16.22 5.41 16.75
C GLY A 325 15.12 6.33 16.25
N GLY A 326 14.29 5.87 15.31
CA GLY A 326 13.09 6.57 14.86
C GLY A 326 11.82 6.02 15.52
N GLU A 327 10.84 6.88 15.73
CA GLU A 327 9.51 6.53 16.19
C GLU A 327 8.52 6.51 15.02
N GLN A 328 7.34 5.91 15.26
CA GLN A 328 6.21 5.96 14.31
C GLN A 328 6.58 5.52 12.89
N TYR A 329 7.35 4.42 12.77
CA TYR A 329 7.72 3.87 11.47
C TYR A 329 6.49 3.58 10.61
N ARG A 330 6.56 3.97 9.35
CA ARG A 330 5.51 3.77 8.34
C ARG A 330 6.11 3.52 6.96
N GLU A 331 5.52 2.54 6.28
CA GLU A 331 5.72 2.31 4.85
C GLU A 331 4.57 2.98 4.09
N LEU A 332 4.92 4.00 3.29
CA LEU A 332 3.98 4.79 2.52
C LEU A 332 4.16 4.47 1.04
N LEU A 333 3.05 4.23 0.36
CA LEU A 333 2.98 4.03 -1.08
C LEU A 333 2.34 5.26 -1.73
N VAL A 334 2.95 5.75 -2.79
CA VAL A 334 2.34 6.74 -3.69
C VAL A 334 1.63 5.94 -4.78
N GLN A 335 0.32 5.77 -4.65
CA GLN A 335 -0.51 4.99 -5.57
C GLN A 335 -1.20 5.89 -6.60
N LEU A 336 -1.15 5.52 -7.88
CA LEU A 336 -2.01 6.07 -8.93
C LEU A 336 -3.16 5.09 -9.19
N ASP A 337 -4.17 5.11 -8.31
CA ASP A 337 -5.26 4.13 -8.35
C ASP A 337 -5.97 4.20 -9.72
N ASP A 338 -6.27 5.43 -10.17
CA ASP A 338 -6.92 5.82 -11.43
C ASP A 338 -6.07 5.68 -12.69
N TRP A 339 -4.83 5.21 -12.57
CA TRP A 339 -4.05 4.88 -13.75
C TRP A 339 -4.64 3.68 -14.52
N PRO A 340 -4.77 3.76 -15.85
CA PRO A 340 -5.43 2.74 -16.69
C PRO A 340 -4.59 1.49 -16.91
N SER A 341 -3.29 1.50 -16.61
CA SER A 341 -2.48 0.28 -16.62
C SER A 341 -2.68 -0.55 -15.35
N ASP A 342 -2.28 -1.83 -15.39
CA ASP A 342 -2.23 -2.74 -14.23
C ASP A 342 -0.76 -3.06 -13.91
N TYR A 343 -0.02 -2.04 -13.43
CA TYR A 343 1.36 -2.25 -12.97
C TYR A 343 1.35 -2.91 -11.59
N ARG A 344 2.10 -4.00 -11.44
CA ARG A 344 2.23 -4.75 -10.19
C ARG A 344 3.68 -4.73 -9.74
N ALA A 345 3.92 -4.00 -8.65
CA ALA A 345 5.23 -3.90 -8.02
C ALA A 345 5.67 -5.28 -7.47
N ARG A 346 6.98 -5.47 -7.32
CA ARG A 346 7.55 -6.72 -6.78
C ARG A 346 7.39 -6.81 -5.26
N HIS A 347 7.40 -5.66 -4.59
CA HIS A 347 7.43 -5.57 -3.13
C HIS A 347 6.05 -5.41 -2.48
N PHE A 348 5.03 -5.01 -3.25
CA PHE A 348 3.71 -4.66 -2.73
C PHE A 348 2.60 -5.34 -3.52
N ARG A 349 1.48 -5.61 -2.84
CA ARG A 349 0.28 -6.21 -3.45
C ARG A 349 -0.66 -5.17 -4.05
N THR A 350 -0.46 -3.91 -3.69
CA THR A 350 -1.14 -2.72 -4.21
C THR A 350 -0.67 -2.45 -5.64
N ARG A 351 -1.62 -2.21 -6.55
CA ARG A 351 -1.32 -1.93 -7.97
C ARG A 351 -0.92 -0.47 -8.17
N ASN A 352 -0.29 -0.18 -9.30
CA ASN A 352 0.04 1.17 -9.76
C ASN A 352 0.76 2.00 -8.68
N VAL A 353 1.65 1.35 -7.93
CA VAL A 353 2.54 2.02 -6.98
C VAL A 353 3.62 2.75 -7.78
N LEU A 354 3.49 4.07 -7.84
CA LEU A 354 4.45 4.94 -8.51
C LEU A 354 5.78 4.97 -7.75
N ALA A 355 5.72 5.11 -6.44
CA ALA A 355 6.87 5.13 -5.56
C ALA A 355 6.50 4.61 -4.17
N HIS A 356 7.48 4.14 -3.43
CA HIS A 356 7.34 3.82 -2.02
C HIS A 356 8.37 4.59 -1.19
N VAL A 357 7.97 4.92 0.02
CA VAL A 357 8.74 5.74 0.96
C VAL A 357 8.66 5.08 2.32
N ARG A 358 9.82 4.80 2.90
CA ARG A 358 9.94 4.38 4.30
C ARG A 358 10.17 5.61 5.15
N THR A 359 9.36 5.78 6.19
CA THR A 359 9.37 7.00 7.00
C THR A 359 9.40 6.69 8.49
N SER A 360 10.07 7.56 9.24
CA SER A 360 10.07 7.59 10.70
C SER A 360 10.04 9.03 11.19
N VAL A 361 9.59 9.26 12.42
CA VAL A 361 9.73 10.54 13.11
C VAL A 361 10.99 10.46 13.96
N ARG A 362 11.88 11.44 13.82
CA ARG A 362 13.11 11.54 14.61
C ARG A 362 13.23 12.90 15.27
N GLU A 363 14.15 12.99 16.22
CA GLU A 363 14.56 14.23 16.85
C GLU A 363 16.02 14.51 16.46
N SER A 364 16.34 15.75 16.10
CA SER A 364 17.71 16.17 15.85
C SER A 364 18.48 16.35 17.16
N CYS A 365 19.81 16.48 17.10
CA CYS A 365 20.60 16.83 18.28
C CYS A 365 20.21 18.21 18.87
N ASP A 366 19.58 19.08 18.07
CA ASP A 366 19.09 20.41 18.46
C ASP A 366 17.63 20.39 18.96
N GLY A 367 17.03 19.21 19.15
CA GLY A 367 15.66 19.06 19.66
C GLY A 367 14.55 19.30 18.62
N GLN A 368 14.89 19.42 17.34
CA GLN A 368 13.90 19.62 16.26
C GLN A 368 13.27 18.27 15.88
N ARG A 369 11.94 18.21 15.81
CA ARG A 369 11.23 17.01 15.35
C ARG A 369 11.19 17.01 13.84
N LEU A 370 11.50 15.87 13.23
CA LEU A 370 11.62 15.77 11.78
C LEU A 370 10.96 14.51 11.22
N LEU A 371 10.30 14.65 10.08
CA LEU A 371 9.88 13.52 9.26
C LEU A 371 11.10 13.05 8.47
N TYR A 372 11.63 11.90 8.86
CA TYR A 372 12.80 11.30 8.23
C TYR A 372 12.37 10.28 7.18
N LEU A 373 12.87 10.45 5.95
CA LEU A 373 12.70 9.50 4.87
C LEU A 373 13.86 8.49 4.93
N ASP A 374 13.58 7.34 5.54
CA ASP A 374 14.52 6.23 5.65
C ASP A 374 14.85 5.61 4.29
N GLU A 375 13.93 5.64 3.33
CA GLU A 375 14.18 5.29 1.93
C GLU A 375 13.14 5.92 1.02
N VAL A 376 13.57 6.29 -0.20
CA VAL A 376 12.72 6.62 -1.33
C VAL A 376 13.10 5.71 -2.51
N GLN A 377 12.14 5.00 -3.10
CA GLN A 377 12.37 4.12 -4.24
C GLN A 377 11.12 4.01 -5.14
N SER A 378 11.32 3.65 -6.41
CA SER A 378 10.26 3.34 -7.37
C SER A 378 10.56 2.04 -8.11
N ASP A 379 9.78 1.00 -7.83
CA ASP A 379 9.86 -0.28 -8.56
C ASP A 379 9.48 -0.08 -10.03
N TRP A 380 8.46 0.74 -10.31
CA TRP A 380 7.97 0.95 -11.67
C TRP A 380 9.03 1.56 -12.58
N HIS A 381 9.73 2.60 -12.12
CA HIS A 381 10.81 3.21 -12.89
C HIS A 381 12.04 2.31 -12.97
N ALA A 382 12.36 1.56 -11.91
CA ALA A 382 13.44 0.57 -11.95
C ALA A 382 13.15 -0.54 -12.98
N ASP A 383 11.90 -1.01 -13.02
CA ASP A 383 11.42 -2.01 -13.96
C ASP A 383 11.44 -1.50 -15.41
N LEU A 384 11.07 -0.23 -15.65
CA LEU A 384 11.19 0.42 -16.96
C LEU A 384 12.64 0.55 -17.42
N VAL A 385 13.57 0.88 -16.52
CA VAL A 385 15.01 0.93 -16.83
C VAL A 385 15.54 -0.47 -17.16
N ALA A 386 15.15 -1.50 -16.40
CA ALA A 386 15.53 -2.88 -16.68
C ALA A 386 14.98 -3.36 -18.03
N GLN A 387 13.73 -3.00 -18.36
CA GLN A 387 13.13 -3.28 -19.67
C GLN A 387 13.90 -2.59 -20.81
N ALA A 388 14.27 -1.33 -20.66
CA ALA A 388 15.06 -0.61 -21.66
C ALA A 388 16.46 -1.21 -21.89
N ARG A 389 17.02 -1.89 -20.87
CA ARG A 389 18.31 -2.60 -20.95
C ARG A 389 18.21 -4.05 -21.43
N GLY A 390 17.00 -4.58 -21.62
CA GLY A 390 16.78 -5.98 -21.98
C GLY A 390 17.01 -6.99 -20.83
N GLU A 391 17.10 -6.52 -19.59
CA GLU A 391 17.32 -7.33 -18.37
C GLU A 391 16.00 -7.79 -17.71
N TRP A 392 14.87 -7.52 -18.36
CA TRP A 392 13.53 -7.86 -17.87
C TRP A 392 13.30 -9.38 -17.90
N PRO A 393 12.74 -10.00 -16.84
CA PRO A 393 12.49 -11.44 -16.82
C PRO A 393 11.59 -11.87 -17.99
N LYS A 394 11.93 -13.01 -18.61
CA LYS A 394 11.25 -13.60 -19.78
C LYS A 394 9.78 -13.99 -19.54
N ASN A 395 9.33 -14.02 -18.29
CA ASN A 395 8.00 -14.51 -17.90
C ASN A 395 6.98 -13.37 -17.70
N GLY A 396 6.56 -12.72 -18.79
CA GLY A 396 5.16 -12.24 -18.90
C GLY A 396 4.89 -10.74 -18.69
N ARG A 397 4.58 -10.11 -19.84
CA ARG A 397 4.02 -8.76 -20.09
C ARG A 397 5.01 -7.58 -20.04
N PRO A 398 4.97 -6.69 -21.05
CA PRO A 398 5.74 -5.45 -21.04
C PRO A 398 5.23 -4.51 -19.94
N VAL A 399 6.17 -3.85 -19.27
CA VAL A 399 5.90 -2.76 -18.33
C VAL A 399 5.45 -1.55 -19.13
N HIS A 400 4.26 -1.06 -18.82
CA HIS A 400 3.72 0.16 -19.42
C HIS A 400 4.45 1.40 -18.90
N ALA A 401 4.51 2.44 -19.72
CA ALA A 401 5.09 3.73 -19.33
C ALA A 401 4.43 4.27 -18.05
N ALA A 402 5.27 4.75 -17.13
CA ALA A 402 4.83 5.44 -15.92
C ALA A 402 4.77 6.96 -16.18
N PRO A 403 3.81 7.68 -15.60
CA PRO A 403 3.86 9.13 -15.57
C PRO A 403 4.95 9.61 -14.61
N PHE A 404 5.34 10.88 -14.70
CA PHE A 404 6.40 11.50 -13.89
C PHE A 404 7.78 10.86 -14.11
N ALA A 405 8.11 10.51 -15.35
CA ALA A 405 9.29 9.69 -15.68
C ALA A 405 10.59 10.27 -15.08
N LYS A 406 10.72 11.60 -15.10
CA LYS A 406 11.85 12.32 -14.48
C LYS A 406 11.49 13.05 -13.18
N GLU A 407 10.20 13.29 -12.93
CA GLU A 407 9.74 14.14 -11.82
C GLU A 407 9.17 13.36 -10.63
N TRP A 408 9.11 12.02 -10.68
CA TRP A 408 8.60 11.22 -9.57
C TRP A 408 9.33 11.46 -8.23
N PRO A 409 10.67 11.71 -8.15
CA PRO A 409 11.31 12.01 -6.87
C PRO A 409 10.89 13.36 -6.32
N LEU A 410 10.71 14.35 -7.21
CA LEU A 410 10.19 15.66 -6.85
C LEU A 410 8.76 15.52 -6.33
N LEU A 411 7.90 14.76 -7.02
CA LEU A 411 6.54 14.49 -6.56
C LEU A 411 6.54 13.86 -5.16
N VAL A 412 7.38 12.85 -4.91
CA VAL A 412 7.53 12.25 -3.59
C VAL A 412 7.90 13.29 -2.53
N LEU A 413 8.90 14.13 -2.78
CA LEU A 413 9.29 15.19 -1.84
C LEU A 413 8.15 16.20 -1.59
N LYS A 414 7.39 16.58 -2.62
CA LYS A 414 6.22 17.45 -2.47
C LYS A 414 5.16 16.83 -1.56
N LEU A 415 4.85 15.55 -1.76
CA LEU A 415 3.89 14.79 -0.94
C LEU A 415 4.38 14.64 0.49
N MET A 416 5.68 14.37 0.69
CA MET A 416 6.26 14.23 2.03
C MET A 416 6.38 15.57 2.75
N LEU A 417 6.59 16.68 2.04
CA LEU A 417 6.55 18.03 2.61
C LEU A 417 5.16 18.38 3.12
N TRP A 418 4.12 18.10 2.32
CA TRP A 418 2.73 18.25 2.74
C TRP A 418 2.41 17.39 3.96
N ARG A 419 2.87 16.14 3.97
CA ARG A 419 2.69 15.23 5.11
C ARG A 419 3.43 15.72 6.36
N ALA A 420 4.67 16.18 6.21
CA ALA A 420 5.46 16.74 7.30
C ALA A 420 4.74 17.93 7.97
N GLN A 421 4.20 18.86 7.16
CA GLN A 421 3.42 19.97 7.68
C GLN A 421 2.13 19.50 8.38
N ALA A 422 1.42 18.52 7.81
CA ALA A 422 0.23 17.95 8.43
C ALA A 422 0.51 17.23 9.76
N MET A 423 1.72 16.68 9.93
CA MET A 423 2.20 16.06 11.17
C MET A 423 2.69 17.07 12.21
N GLY A 424 2.88 18.34 11.83
CA GLY A 424 3.40 19.38 12.72
C GLY A 424 4.87 19.16 13.12
N VAL A 425 5.68 18.58 12.22
CA VAL A 425 7.14 18.47 12.43
C VAL A 425 7.86 19.70 11.87
N ASP A 426 9.08 19.94 12.36
CA ASP A 426 9.89 21.13 12.05
C ASP A 426 10.66 21.00 10.74
N ALA A 427 10.99 19.76 10.32
CA ALA A 427 11.82 19.50 9.16
C ALA A 427 11.40 18.23 8.39
N LEU A 428 11.65 18.23 7.08
CA LEU A 428 11.65 17.04 6.22
C LEU A 428 13.10 16.67 5.90
N ALA A 429 13.58 15.53 6.38
CA ALA A 429 14.93 15.05 6.15
C ALA A 429 14.94 13.69 5.43
N TRP A 430 16.04 13.35 4.77
CA TRP A 430 16.15 12.06 4.06
C TRP A 430 17.54 11.45 4.17
N SER A 431 17.60 10.12 4.05
CA SER A 431 18.85 9.37 4.09
C SER A 431 19.81 9.74 2.94
N THR A 432 21.11 9.63 3.20
CA THR A 432 22.14 9.83 2.17
C THR A 432 22.49 8.53 1.45
N PHE A 433 23.15 8.64 0.29
CA PHE A 433 23.62 7.47 -0.46
C PHE A 433 24.52 6.55 0.38
N GLU A 434 25.44 7.11 1.16
CA GLU A 434 26.36 6.31 1.99
C GLU A 434 25.62 5.51 3.07
N MET A 435 24.53 6.07 3.61
CA MET A 435 23.68 5.36 4.56
C MET A 435 22.95 4.19 3.88
N GLN A 436 22.34 4.42 2.71
CA GLN A 436 21.67 3.37 1.95
C GLN A 436 22.62 2.27 1.49
N LYS A 437 23.80 2.65 1.00
CA LYS A 437 24.85 1.73 0.56
C LYS A 437 25.28 0.80 1.69
N ARG A 438 25.30 1.29 2.93
CA ARG A 438 25.62 0.48 4.11
C ARG A 438 24.50 -0.51 4.48
N ILE A 439 23.23 -0.18 4.20
CA ILE A 439 22.08 -1.07 4.45
C ILE A 439 22.00 -2.17 3.39
N TRP A 440 22.04 -1.79 2.11
CA TRP A 440 21.69 -2.68 1.00
C TRP A 440 22.90 -3.19 0.20
N GLY A 441 24.07 -2.61 0.41
CA GLY A 441 25.27 -2.84 -0.42
C GLY A 441 25.33 -1.92 -1.65
N PRO A 442 26.49 -1.84 -2.33
CA PRO A 442 26.74 -0.87 -3.41
C PRO A 442 25.86 -1.05 -4.65
N ASN A 443 25.49 -2.29 -5.00
CA ASN A 443 24.84 -2.59 -6.29
C ASN A 443 23.30 -2.54 -6.23
N ARG A 444 22.72 -2.27 -5.06
CA ARG A 444 21.26 -2.30 -4.85
C ARG A 444 20.63 -0.93 -4.62
N VAL A 445 21.45 0.11 -4.49
CA VAL A 445 21.00 1.47 -4.19
C VAL A 445 20.99 2.31 -5.46
N PRO A 446 19.89 3.02 -5.77
CA PRO A 446 19.86 3.98 -6.86
C PRO A 446 20.78 5.18 -6.59
N GLU A 447 22.05 5.11 -7.01
CA GLU A 447 23.06 6.13 -6.72
C GLU A 447 22.65 7.52 -7.23
N ALA A 448 22.20 7.61 -8.48
CA ALA A 448 21.79 8.87 -9.08
C ALA A 448 20.61 9.53 -8.35
N LEU A 449 19.72 8.74 -7.75
CA LEU A 449 18.57 9.24 -6.99
C LEU A 449 19.04 10.01 -5.75
N TYR A 450 19.89 9.39 -4.93
CA TYR A 450 20.32 9.96 -3.66
C TYR A 450 21.42 11.01 -3.80
N LYS A 451 22.34 10.85 -4.77
CA LYS A 451 23.44 11.81 -4.96
C LYS A 451 23.03 13.05 -5.76
N ARG A 452 22.05 12.93 -6.67
CA ARG A 452 21.70 14.00 -7.61
C ARG A 452 20.22 14.39 -7.53
N THR A 453 19.32 13.47 -7.85
CA THR A 453 17.92 13.84 -8.11
C THR A 453 17.17 14.35 -6.88
N LEU A 454 17.31 13.71 -5.72
CA LEU A 454 16.70 14.17 -4.46
C LEU A 454 17.27 15.53 -3.99
N PRO A 455 18.60 15.73 -3.92
CA PRO A 455 19.18 17.04 -3.62
C PRO A 455 18.75 18.16 -4.57
N GLU A 456 18.73 17.91 -5.88
CA GLU A 456 18.30 18.91 -6.88
C GLU A 456 16.81 19.26 -6.74
N ALA A 457 15.96 18.27 -6.50
CA ALA A 457 14.54 18.47 -6.24
C ALA A 457 14.32 19.27 -4.95
N ALA A 458 15.03 18.94 -3.87
CA ALA A 458 14.97 19.67 -2.61
C ALA A 458 15.47 21.12 -2.75
N LYS A 459 16.57 21.35 -3.48
CA LYS A 459 17.07 22.70 -3.78
C LYS A 459 16.05 23.52 -4.57
N SER A 460 15.38 22.89 -5.52
CA SER A 460 14.32 23.53 -6.31
C SER A 460 13.12 23.91 -5.46
N LEU A 461 12.69 23.03 -4.54
CA LEU A 461 11.61 23.31 -3.59
C LEU A 461 11.99 24.40 -2.59
N SER A 462 13.21 24.34 -2.03
CA SER A 462 13.76 25.37 -1.15
C SER A 462 13.70 26.76 -1.79
N LYS A 463 14.17 26.89 -3.03
CA LYS A 463 14.11 28.16 -3.77
C LYS A 463 12.68 28.61 -4.06
N ALA A 464 11.80 27.71 -4.48
CA ALA A 464 10.43 28.06 -4.90
C ALA A 464 9.51 28.42 -3.73
N LEU A 465 9.74 27.81 -2.56
CA LEU A 465 8.92 27.96 -1.36
C LEU A 465 9.57 28.82 -0.28
N GLY A 466 10.82 29.26 -0.47
CA GLY A 466 11.55 30.07 0.50
C GLY A 466 11.98 29.30 1.75
N LEU A 467 12.25 28.00 1.62
CA LEU A 467 12.62 27.13 2.74
C LEU A 467 14.13 27.06 2.92
N GLU A 468 14.59 26.99 4.16
CA GLU A 468 15.99 26.72 4.49
C GLU A 468 16.32 25.25 4.18
N LEU A 469 17.33 25.01 3.35
CA LEU A 469 17.91 23.69 3.10
C LEU A 469 19.27 23.63 3.80
N ARG A 470 19.41 22.74 4.79
CA ARG A 470 20.66 22.56 5.54
C ARG A 470 20.90 21.11 5.90
N GLU A 471 22.10 20.81 6.39
CA GLU A 471 22.39 19.53 7.01
C GLU A 471 22.11 19.59 8.51
N ILE A 472 21.39 18.60 9.04
CA ILE A 472 21.06 18.49 10.46
C ILE A 472 21.70 17.23 11.05
N PRO A 473 22.39 17.32 12.20
CA PRO A 473 22.86 16.15 12.93
C PRO A 473 21.68 15.43 13.58
N ILE A 474 21.57 14.12 13.31
CA ILE A 474 20.56 13.25 13.89
C ILE A 474 21.27 12.05 14.54
N PRO A 475 20.87 11.65 15.75
CA PRO A 475 21.37 10.43 16.37
C PRO A 475 20.78 9.19 15.67
N PHE A 476 21.66 8.28 15.25
CA PHE A 476 21.30 6.96 14.75
C PHE A 476 21.85 5.89 15.68
N HIS A 477 21.12 4.79 15.87
CA HIS A 477 21.72 3.62 16.50
C HIS A 477 22.72 2.97 15.55
N ALA A 478 23.94 2.75 16.03
CA ALA A 478 24.98 2.06 15.28
C ALA A 478 24.47 0.68 14.87
N TRP A 479 24.58 0.36 13.58
CA TRP A 479 24.34 -0.99 13.05
C TRP A 479 25.45 -1.96 13.47
N ARG A 480 25.58 -2.22 14.78
CA ARG A 480 26.46 -3.26 15.32
C ARG A 480 25.70 -4.55 15.62
N TYR A 481 24.38 -4.48 15.63
CA TYR A 481 23.52 -5.57 16.08
C TYR A 481 22.45 -5.89 15.06
N GLY A 482 22.36 -7.15 14.66
CA GLY A 482 21.29 -7.72 13.86
C GLY A 482 20.35 -8.56 14.71
N ILE A 483 19.23 -8.99 14.12
CA ILE A 483 18.25 -9.83 14.81
C ILE A 483 18.05 -11.10 14.03
N LYS A 484 18.24 -12.22 14.71
CA LYS A 484 18.17 -13.55 14.10
C LYS A 484 17.14 -14.40 14.83
N SER A 485 16.24 -15.00 14.04
CA SER A 485 15.34 -16.02 14.57
C SER A 485 16.13 -17.30 14.88
N SER A 486 15.86 -17.90 16.04
CA SER A 486 16.42 -19.17 16.48
C SER A 486 15.30 -20.09 16.96
N ALA A 487 15.58 -21.40 17.08
CA ALA A 487 14.63 -22.37 17.61
C ALA A 487 14.12 -22.05 19.04
N ARG A 488 14.82 -21.18 19.79
CA ARG A 488 14.50 -20.80 21.18
C ARG A 488 13.98 -19.36 21.31
N GLY A 489 13.75 -18.65 20.20
CA GLY A 489 13.33 -17.25 20.19
C GLY A 489 14.24 -16.36 19.34
N TRP A 490 14.25 -15.05 19.62
CA TRP A 490 14.95 -14.03 18.84
C TRP A 490 16.26 -13.62 19.49
N LEU A 491 17.37 -13.75 18.77
CA LEU A 491 18.70 -13.38 19.24
C LEU A 491 19.09 -12.02 18.69
N VAL A 492 19.72 -11.21 19.55
CA VAL A 492 20.51 -10.07 19.10
C VAL A 492 21.90 -10.61 18.77
N ILE A 493 22.31 -10.44 17.52
CA ILE A 493 23.61 -10.92 17.01
C ILE A 493 24.51 -9.74 16.68
N ASP A 494 25.82 -9.89 16.83
CA ASP A 494 26.79 -8.91 16.34
C ASP A 494 26.97 -8.99 14.82
N LEU A 495 27.84 -8.15 14.26
CA LEU A 495 28.19 -8.14 12.83
C LEU A 495 28.86 -9.44 12.33
N LEU A 496 29.39 -10.25 13.23
CA LEU A 496 30.00 -11.55 12.95
C LEU A 496 28.98 -12.70 13.08
N GLY A 497 27.73 -12.39 13.43
CA GLY A 497 26.67 -13.36 13.62
C GLY A 497 26.66 -14.06 14.98
N ASN A 498 27.51 -13.61 15.93
CA ASN A 498 27.58 -14.17 17.27
C ASN A 498 26.45 -13.63 18.14
N PRO A 499 25.79 -14.47 18.95
CA PRO A 499 24.75 -14.01 19.87
C PRO A 499 25.35 -13.13 20.97
N VAL A 500 24.87 -11.90 21.07
CA VAL A 500 25.21 -10.93 22.13
C VAL A 500 24.37 -11.18 23.38
N THR A 501 23.19 -11.80 23.20
CA THR A 501 22.24 -12.06 24.29
C THR A 501 21.73 -13.50 24.26
N ARG A 502 21.08 -13.90 25.36
CA ARG A 502 20.16 -15.04 25.34
C ARG A 502 18.94 -14.72 24.45
N PRO A 503 18.27 -15.73 23.87
CA PRO A 503 17.09 -15.51 23.02
C PRO A 503 15.95 -14.83 23.78
N PHE A 504 15.37 -13.80 23.17
CA PHE A 504 14.13 -13.17 23.62
C PHE A 504 12.92 -13.91 23.09
N ALA A 505 11.83 -13.93 23.85
CA ALA A 505 10.58 -14.56 23.41
C ALA A 505 9.93 -13.81 22.24
N GLY A 506 10.04 -12.48 22.21
CA GLY A 506 9.48 -11.63 21.16
C GLY A 506 10.55 -10.88 20.37
N ARG A 507 10.35 -10.75 19.06
CA ARG A 507 11.23 -9.98 18.17
C ARG A 507 11.38 -8.52 18.62
N GLN A 508 10.28 -7.87 18.98
CA GLN A 508 10.28 -6.50 19.48
C GLN A 508 11.12 -6.31 20.75
N GLN A 509 11.24 -7.34 21.60
CA GLN A 509 12.10 -7.28 22.78
C GLN A 509 13.57 -7.34 22.39
N ALA A 510 13.92 -8.18 21.40
CA ALA A 510 15.26 -8.20 20.82
C ALA A 510 15.59 -6.88 20.12
N GLU A 511 14.65 -6.30 19.37
CA GLU A 511 14.77 -4.98 18.74
C GLU A 511 15.03 -3.89 19.77
N ARG A 512 14.19 -3.83 20.81
CA ARG A 512 14.34 -2.84 21.88
C ARG A 512 15.65 -3.00 22.64
N PHE A 513 16.09 -4.22 22.90
CA PHE A 513 17.37 -4.45 23.54
C PHE A 513 18.53 -4.00 22.64
N ALA A 514 18.49 -4.37 21.35
CA ALA A 514 19.48 -3.94 20.38
C ALA A 514 19.58 -2.41 20.29
N GLU A 515 18.44 -1.70 20.33
CA GLU A 515 18.41 -0.23 20.42
C GLU A 515 19.08 0.31 21.69
N LEU A 516 18.81 -0.30 22.85
CA LEU A 516 19.35 0.14 24.14
C LEU A 516 20.87 -0.01 24.23
N ILE A 517 21.42 -1.09 23.66
CA ILE A 517 22.87 -1.35 23.68
C ILE A 517 23.59 -0.72 22.48
N ALA A 518 22.86 -0.25 21.48
CA ALA A 518 23.46 0.37 20.30
C ALA A 518 24.03 1.74 20.66
N GLU A 519 25.34 1.87 20.45
CA GLU A 519 26.05 3.14 20.45
C GLU A 519 25.32 4.13 19.53
N LYS A 520 25.05 5.34 20.03
CA LYS A 520 24.44 6.40 19.21
C LYS A 520 25.52 7.07 18.40
N ILE A 521 25.40 7.00 17.08
CA ILE A 521 26.28 7.68 16.13
C ILE A 521 25.51 8.83 15.53
N GLU A 522 26.07 10.03 15.66
CA GLU A 522 25.53 11.21 15.00
C GLU A 522 25.88 11.19 13.51
N ARG A 523 24.88 11.44 12.67
CA ARG A 523 25.08 11.63 11.24
C ARG A 523 24.36 12.89 10.79
N LYS A 524 25.06 13.68 9.98
CA LYS A 524 24.46 14.80 9.27
C LYS A 524 23.66 14.29 8.08
N VAL A 525 22.42 14.75 7.97
CA VAL A 525 21.54 14.44 6.85
C VAL A 525 20.95 15.72 6.29
N PRO A 526 20.68 15.78 4.97
CA PRO A 526 20.01 16.92 4.38
C PRO A 526 18.57 17.04 4.88
N ALA A 527 18.15 18.27 5.16
CA ALA A 527 16.83 18.59 5.69
C ALA A 527 16.29 19.91 5.12
N LEU A 528 15.01 19.91 4.76
CA LEU A 528 14.22 21.10 4.45
C LEU A 528 13.49 21.55 5.71
N MET A 529 13.77 22.77 6.16
CA MET A 529 13.10 23.37 7.30
C MET A 529 11.71 23.86 6.90
N LEU A 530 10.69 23.52 7.68
CA LEU A 530 9.31 23.93 7.44
C LEU A 530 8.97 25.28 8.09
N ALA A 531 9.90 25.87 8.84
CA ALA A 531 9.73 27.18 9.46
C ALA A 531 9.34 28.24 8.40
N GLY A 532 8.26 28.98 8.67
CA GLY A 532 7.76 30.01 7.75
C GLY A 532 6.96 29.50 6.54
N LEU A 533 6.83 28.18 6.34
CA LEU A 533 6.02 27.62 5.25
C LEU A 533 4.52 27.82 5.54
N PRO A 534 3.77 28.58 4.72
CA PRO A 534 2.33 28.71 4.88
C PRO A 534 1.61 27.36 4.69
N ARG A 535 0.39 27.24 5.20
CA ARG A 535 -0.40 26.01 5.09
C ARG A 535 -0.57 25.60 3.62
N ILE A 536 -0.06 24.43 3.27
CA ILE A 536 -0.21 23.82 1.96
C ILE A 536 -1.67 23.40 1.79
N ARG A 537 -2.34 23.98 0.80
CA ARG A 537 -3.73 23.67 0.44
C ARG A 537 -3.83 22.80 -0.80
N GLN A 538 -2.83 22.87 -1.66
CA GLN A 538 -2.75 22.11 -2.89
C GLN A 538 -1.29 21.93 -3.34
N ILE A 539 -1.04 20.99 -4.25
CA ILE A 539 0.29 20.64 -4.73
C ILE A 539 0.28 20.58 -6.27
N PRO A 540 1.17 21.29 -6.97
CA PRO A 540 1.31 21.14 -8.42
C PRO A 540 1.65 19.69 -8.82
N PHE A 541 1.06 19.14 -9.88
CA PHE A 541 1.42 17.81 -10.39
C PHE A 541 2.89 17.78 -10.84
N TYR A 542 3.21 18.63 -11.81
CA TYR A 542 4.53 18.73 -12.43
C TYR A 542 5.24 20.00 -11.99
N GLY A 543 6.58 19.96 -12.03
CA GLY A 543 7.43 21.03 -11.54
C GLY A 543 7.21 21.38 -10.06
N VAL A 544 7.83 22.49 -9.64
CA VAL A 544 7.72 23.01 -8.27
C VAL A 544 6.59 24.02 -8.09
N GLY A 545 6.17 24.70 -9.17
CA GLY A 545 5.27 25.86 -9.08
C GLY A 545 5.86 27.02 -8.27
N ARG A 546 5.07 28.06 -8.01
CA ARG A 546 5.39 29.16 -7.11
C ARG A 546 4.66 28.97 -5.79
N LEU A 547 5.10 29.64 -4.71
CA LEU A 547 4.42 29.58 -3.41
C LEU A 547 2.89 29.83 -3.47
N VAL A 548 2.45 30.74 -4.34
CA VAL A 548 1.01 31.02 -4.54
C VAL A 548 0.24 29.81 -5.08
N ASP A 549 0.89 28.96 -5.87
CA ASP A 549 0.29 27.77 -6.46
C ASP A 549 0.10 26.66 -5.41
N TRP A 550 0.69 26.79 -4.22
CA TRP A 550 0.54 25.85 -3.09
C TRP A 550 -0.48 26.32 -2.02
N THR A 551 -0.71 27.62 -1.94
CA THR A 551 -1.40 28.28 -0.82
C THR A 551 -2.78 28.80 -1.19
N ARG A 552 -3.07 29.01 -2.48
CA ARG A 552 -4.40 29.43 -2.94
C ARG A 552 -5.48 28.45 -2.47
N PRO A 553 -6.58 28.93 -1.86
CA PRO A 553 -7.81 28.16 -1.87
C PRO A 553 -8.24 28.02 -3.32
N GLY A 554 -8.24 26.79 -3.84
CA GLY A 554 -8.75 26.54 -5.17
C GLY A 554 -10.25 26.34 -5.21
#